data_AF-A0A8S9DR27-F1
#
_entry.id   AF-A0A8S9DR27-F1
#
_cell.length_a   1.000
_cell.length_b   1.000
_cell.length_c   1.000
_cell.angle_alpha   90.00
_cell.angle_beta   90.00
_cell.angle_gamma   90.00
#
_symmetry.space_group_name_H-M   'P 1'
#
loop_
_entity.id
_entity.type
_entity.pdbx_description
1 polymer ?
#
loop_
_entity_poly.entity_id
_entity_poly.type
_entity_poly.pdbx_seq_one_letter_code
_entity_poly.pdbx_strand_id
1 'polypeptide(L)' 'LEWIPETCAYRLLAEGKDLPLWHPLVSGEPDTVHKAGISVRGKVVSAKSIHPDDLPNYVVDDD' A
#
# COMPACT_ATOMS: atom_id res chain seq x y z
N LEU A 1 -14.27 7.12 -4.16
CA LEU A 1 -12.99 6.62 -3.58
C LEU A 1 -12.23 5.73 -4.57
N GLU A 2 -12.56 5.80 -5.86
CA GLU A 2 -12.04 4.89 -6.90
C GLU A 2 -10.53 5.01 -7.13
N TRP A 3 -9.94 6.19 -6.86
CA TRP A 3 -8.50 6.42 -6.99
C TRP A 3 -7.67 5.82 -5.83
N ILE A 4 -8.33 5.36 -4.75
CA ILE A 4 -7.65 4.78 -3.58
C ILE A 4 -7.69 3.25 -3.71
N PRO A 5 -6.61 2.53 -3.36
CA PRO A 5 -6.56 1.08 -3.52
C PRO A 5 -7.68 0.34 -2.80
N GLU A 6 -8.16 -0.72 -3.44
CA GLU A 6 -8.36 -2.06 -2.84
C GLU A 6 -8.70 -2.08 -1.36
N THR A 7 -7.59 -2.14 -0.67
CA THR A 7 -7.39 -2.55 0.70
C THR A 7 -7.16 -1.37 1.62
N CYS A 8 -7.29 -0.14 1.11
CA CYS A 8 -7.07 1.05 1.93
C CYS A 8 -8.10 1.12 3.05
N ALA A 9 -7.59 1.28 4.28
CA ALA A 9 -8.43 1.35 5.48
C ALA A 9 -9.51 2.43 5.38
N TYR A 10 -9.19 3.60 4.85
CA TYR A 10 -10.16 4.68 4.68
C TYR A 10 -11.32 4.28 3.76
N ARG A 11 -11.03 3.55 2.68
CA ARG A 11 -12.05 3.08 1.74
C ARG A 11 -12.91 1.99 2.35
N LEU A 12 -12.29 0.98 2.96
CA LEU A 12 -12.99 -0.13 3.62
C LEU A 12 -13.92 0.39 4.73
N LEU A 13 -13.43 1.29 5.59
CA LEU A 13 -14.23 1.86 6.67
C LEU A 13 -15.37 2.73 6.14
N ALA A 14 -15.15 3.52 5.09
CA ALA A 14 -16.20 4.32 4.47
C ALA A 14 -17.31 3.44 3.83
N GLU A 15 -16.97 2.24 3.37
CA GLU A 15 -17.90 1.27 2.80
C GLU A 15 -18.53 0.33 3.85
N GLY A 16 -18.19 0.49 5.13
CA GLY A 16 -18.66 -0.39 6.21
C GLY A 16 -18.09 -1.81 6.13
N LYS A 17 -16.96 -2.01 5.44
CA LYS A 17 -16.25 -3.29 5.35
C LYS A 17 -15.26 -3.45 6.50
N ASP A 18 -15.03 -4.70 6.87
CA ASP A 18 -14.01 -5.05 7.86
C ASP A 18 -12.60 -4.79 7.34
N LEU A 19 -11.70 -4.48 8.27
CA LEU A 19 -10.27 -4.42 7.99
C LEU A 19 -9.68 -5.84 7.98
N PRO A 20 -8.70 -6.12 7.10
CA PRO A 20 -8.01 -7.41 7.11
C PRO A 20 -7.34 -7.70 8.45
N LEU A 21 -7.21 -8.98 8.83
CA LEU A 21 -6.59 -9.38 10.10
C LEU A 21 -5.13 -8.93 10.24
N TRP A 22 -4.42 -8.78 9.11
CA TRP A 22 -3.05 -8.26 9.10
C TRP A 22 -2.97 -6.74 9.25
N HIS A 23 -4.09 -6.02 9.27
CA HIS A 23 -4.08 -4.57 9.38
C HIS A 23 -3.62 -4.14 10.79
N PRO A 24 -2.76 -3.13 10.97
CA PRO A 24 -2.26 -2.74 12.30
C PRO A 24 -3.36 -2.34 13.28
N LEU A 25 -4.44 -1.73 12.80
CA LEU A 25 -5.61 -1.36 13.63
C LEU A 25 -6.39 -2.58 14.16
N VAL A 26 -6.25 -3.75 13.53
CA VAL A 26 -6.90 -5.01 13.97
C VAL A 26 -5.92 -5.86 14.78
N SER A 27 -4.71 -6.02 14.27
CA SER A 27 -3.68 -6.88 14.88
C SER A 27 -2.94 -6.25 16.06
N GLY A 28 -2.99 -4.92 16.22
CA GLY A 28 -2.26 -4.17 17.24
C GLY A 28 -0.75 -4.05 16.98
N GLU A 29 -0.21 -4.77 15.99
CA GLU A 29 1.21 -4.87 15.71
C GLU A 29 1.53 -4.32 14.32
N PRO A 30 2.41 -3.33 14.16
CA PRO A 30 2.78 -2.80 12.84
C PRO A 30 3.44 -3.84 11.92
N ASP A 31 4.11 -4.84 12.49
CA ASP A 31 4.91 -5.82 11.73
C ASP A 31 4.05 -6.84 10.96
N THR A 32 2.75 -6.94 11.26
CA THR A 32 1.83 -7.89 10.61
C THR A 32 1.66 -7.62 9.12
N VAL A 33 1.76 -6.37 8.67
CA VAL A 33 1.75 -6.01 7.24
C VAL A 33 2.96 -6.56 6.50
N HIS A 34 4.10 -6.70 7.19
CA HIS A 34 5.32 -7.28 6.62
C HIS A 34 5.20 -8.80 6.59
N LYS A 35 4.74 -9.43 7.68
CA LYS A 35 4.52 -10.89 7.75
C LYS A 35 3.50 -11.37 6.71
N ALA A 36 2.47 -10.58 6.43
CA ALA A 36 1.46 -10.89 5.42
C ALA A 36 1.91 -10.62 3.97
N GLY A 37 3.10 -10.04 3.76
CA GLY A 37 3.62 -9.74 2.41
C GLY A 37 2.94 -8.58 1.68
N ILE A 38 1.99 -7.89 2.32
CA ILE A 38 1.20 -6.78 1.76
C ILE A 38 1.98 -5.44 1.82
N SER A 39 3.13 -5.41 2.49
CA SER A 39 4.00 -4.23 2.51
C SER A 39 4.67 -3.96 1.15
N VAL A 40 4.84 -2.67 0.85
CA VAL A 40 5.68 -2.16 -0.26
C VAL A 40 7.15 -1.99 0.13
N ARG A 41 7.53 -2.30 1.38
CA ARG A 41 8.92 -2.22 1.84
C ARG A 41 9.82 -3.06 0.94
N GLY A 42 10.90 -2.46 0.45
CA GLY A 42 11.85 -3.11 -0.46
C GLY A 42 11.38 -3.21 -1.91
N LYS A 43 10.17 -2.74 -2.24
CA LYS A 43 9.62 -2.72 -3.60
C LYS A 43 9.64 -1.31 -4.22
N VAL A 44 10.15 -0.31 -3.49
CA VAL A 44 10.14 1.10 -3.90
C VAL A 44 11.51 1.74 -3.70
N VAL A 45 11.81 2.72 -4.55
CA VAL A 45 13.03 3.55 -4.47
C VAL A 45 12.65 5.02 -4.33
N SER A 46 13.57 5.83 -3.81
CA SER A 46 13.31 7.28 -3.69
C SER A 46 13.29 7.93 -5.07
N ALA A 47 12.24 8.67 -5.40
CA ALA A 47 12.20 9.44 -6.66
C ALA A 47 13.37 10.43 -6.80
N LYS A 48 13.92 10.93 -5.67
CA LYS A 48 15.07 11.84 -5.68
C LYS A 48 16.38 11.17 -6.11
N SER A 49 16.47 9.85 -6.03
CA SER A 49 17.64 9.09 -6.49
C SER A 49 17.54 8.66 -7.95
N ILE A 50 16.43 8.99 -8.63
CA ILE A 50 16.17 8.62 -10.03
C ILE A 50 16.26 9.87 -10.89
N HIS A 51 16.88 9.74 -12.08
CA HIS A 51 16.91 10.83 -13.04
C HIS A 51 15.47 11.15 -13.51
N PRO A 52 15.07 12.43 -13.68
CA PRO A 52 13.70 12.78 -14.05
C PRO A 52 13.17 12.06 -15.29
N ASP A 53 14.03 11.87 -16.29
CA ASP A 53 13.67 11.18 -17.54
C ASP A 53 13.43 9.67 -17.35
N ASP A 54 13.97 9.07 -16.29
CA ASP A 54 13.81 7.66 -15.96
C ASP A 54 12.59 7.40 -15.05
N LEU A 55 11.98 8.43 -14.46
CA LEU A 55 10.82 8.30 -13.56
C LEU A 55 9.65 7.48 -14.16
N PRO A 56 9.30 7.62 -15.47
CA PRO A 56 8.22 6.83 -16.06
C PRO A 56 8.45 5.31 -15.97
N ASN A 57 9.71 4.85 -15.92
CA ASN A 57 10.04 3.43 -15.82
C ASN A 57 9.75 2.83 -14.43
N TYR A 58 9.41 3.65 -13.44
CA TYR A 58 9.14 3.25 -12.06
C TYR A 58 7.66 3.35 -11.69
N VAL A 59 6.79 3.72 -12.64
CA VAL A 59 5.33 3.69 -12.45
C VAL A 59 4.83 2.29 -12.74
N VAL A 60 3.99 1.75 -11.86
CA VAL A 60 3.35 0.43 -12.01
C VAL A 60 1.86 0.67 -12.21
N ASP A 61 1.29 0.05 -13.23
CA ASP A 61 -0.16 0.10 -13.51
C ASP A 61 -0.94 -0.83 -12.56
N ASP A 62 -2.18 -0.44 -12.26
CA ASP A 62 -3.13 -1.24 -11.46
C ASP A 62 -3.85 -2.27 -12.36
N ASP A 63 -3.16 -3.32 -12.82
CA ASP A 63 -3.79 -4.50 -13.46
C ASP A 63 -4.32 -5.52 -12.43
#